data_AF-A0A660YEP1-F1
#
_entry.id   AF-A0A660YEP1-F1
#
_cell.length_a   1.000
_cell.length_b   1.000
_cell.length_c   1.000
_cell.angle_alpha   90.00
_cell.angle_beta   90.00
_cell.angle_gamma   90.00
#
_symmetry.space_group_name_H-M   'P 1'
#
loop_
_entity.id
_entity.type
_entity.pdbx_description
1 polymer ?
#
loop_
_entity_poly.entity_id
_entity_poly.type
_entity_poly.pdbx_seq_one_letter_code
_entity_poly.pdbx_strand_id
1 'polypeptide(L)'
;MKHITVSKLGANLCVVAISAVATFVFTGTVLLLHGGFVRGEEDHIWLLASLLAGMVLHEVLHGLGYRVWGKLGWDDMRFGISFRGLMLYCHAKRPMALKAYRRSLSLPVLVTGFLPSFLLVWFPRLWLILYCGLMVGAGAGDLMVLARLRGMDGNVLV
;
A
#
# COMPACT_ATOMS: atom_id res chain seq x y z
N MET A 1 -3.53 -18.36 -21.73
CA MET A 1 -3.17 -17.68 -20.46
C MET A 1 -4.20 -18.08 -19.40
N LYS A 2 -3.79 -18.60 -18.24
CA LYS A 2 -4.74 -18.84 -17.13
C LYS A 2 -5.32 -17.49 -16.69
N HIS A 3 -6.63 -17.32 -16.71
CA HIS A 3 -7.29 -16.18 -16.08
C HIS A 3 -7.03 -16.25 -14.56
N ILE A 4 -6.20 -15.34 -14.05
CA ILE A 4 -5.96 -15.22 -12.61
C ILE A 4 -7.04 -14.31 -12.05
N THR A 5 -8.10 -14.88 -11.48
CA THR A 5 -9.12 -14.13 -10.75
C THR A 5 -8.86 -14.22 -9.25
N VAL A 6 -9.09 -13.11 -8.55
CA VAL A 6 -9.09 -13.05 -7.09
C VAL A 6 -10.52 -12.76 -6.67
N SER A 7 -11.10 -13.58 -5.80
CA SER A 7 -12.44 -13.31 -5.26
C SER A 7 -12.38 -12.06 -4.37
N LYS A 8 -13.41 -11.20 -4.44
CA LYS A 8 -13.48 -9.98 -3.60
C LYS A 8 -13.36 -10.30 -2.12
N LEU A 9 -13.98 -11.39 -1.68
CA LEU A 9 -13.88 -11.88 -0.31
C LEU A 9 -12.43 -12.24 0.05
N GLY A 10 -11.73 -12.98 -0.81
CA GLY A 10 -10.34 -13.36 -0.57
C GLY A 10 -9.41 -12.16 -0.48
N ALA A 11 -9.58 -11.18 -1.38
CA ALA A 11 -8.83 -9.93 -1.33
C ALA A 11 -9.08 -9.15 -0.02
N ASN A 12 -10.34 -9.00 0.38
CA ASN A 12 -10.70 -8.28 1.61
C ASN A 12 -10.16 -9.00 2.86
N LEU A 13 -10.21 -10.33 2.90
CA LEU A 13 -9.64 -11.11 4.00
C LEU A 13 -8.12 -10.93 4.08
N CYS A 14 -7.41 -10.90 2.94
CA CYS A 14 -5.98 -10.61 2.92
C CYS A 14 -5.68 -9.19 3.43
N VAL A 15 -6.45 -8.18 3.02
CA VAL A 15 -6.32 -6.80 3.53
C VAL A 15 -6.46 -6.78 5.06
N VAL A 16 -7.51 -7.39 5.60
CA VAL A 16 -7.76 -7.43 7.06
C VAL A 16 -6.63 -8.17 7.78
N ALA A 17 -6.24 -9.34 7.28
CA ALA A 17 -5.18 -10.14 7.91
C ALA A 17 -3.83 -9.41 7.91
N ILE A 18 -3.43 -8.83 6.78
CA ILE A 18 -2.17 -8.08 6.69
C ILE A 18 -2.22 -6.82 7.57
N SER A 19 -3.35 -6.09 7.57
CA SER A 19 -3.52 -4.93 8.45
C SER A 19 -3.38 -5.32 9.92
N ALA A 20 -4.04 -6.39 10.35
CA ALA A 20 -4.01 -6.87 11.72
C ALA A 20 -2.61 -7.30 12.14
N VAL A 21 -1.92 -8.08 11.30
CA VAL A 21 -0.54 -8.53 11.56
C VAL A 21 0.41 -7.33 11.62
N ALA A 22 0.36 -6.41 10.65
CA ALA A 22 1.22 -5.23 10.65
C ALA A 22 0.99 -4.35 11.88
N THR A 23 -0.28 -4.10 12.22
CA THR A 23 -0.67 -3.33 13.42
C THR A 23 -0.15 -4.01 14.69
N PHE A 24 -0.28 -5.34 14.79
CA PHE A 24 0.20 -6.10 15.94
C PHE A 24 1.72 -6.00 16.07
N VAL A 25 2.45 -6.15 14.97
CA VAL A 25 3.92 -6.00 14.95
C VAL A 25 4.33 -4.60 15.40
N PHE A 26 3.75 -3.54 14.83
CA PHE A 26 4.07 -2.17 15.20
C PHE A 26 3.70 -1.85 16.65
N THR A 27 2.57 -2.35 17.14
CA THR A 27 2.19 -2.24 18.55
C THR A 27 3.23 -2.92 19.43
N GLY A 28 3.62 -4.16 19.11
CA GLY A 28 4.65 -4.89 19.84
C GLY A 28 5.99 -4.15 19.86
N THR A 29 6.43 -3.60 18.72
CA THR A 29 7.65 -2.78 18.64
C THR A 29 7.57 -1.55 19.55
N VAL A 30 6.46 -0.82 19.54
CA VAL A 30 6.27 0.35 20.40
C VAL A 30 6.26 -0.04 21.87
N LEU A 31 5.58 -1.12 22.25
CA LEU A 31 5.57 -1.63 23.62
C LEU A 31 6.98 -2.04 24.09
N LEU A 32 7.78 -2.66 23.22
CA LEU A 32 9.16 -3.05 23.54
C LEU A 32 10.08 -1.84 23.70
N LEU A 33 9.92 -0.79 22.88
CA LEU A 33 10.79 0.39 22.90
C LEU A 33 10.42 1.40 24.00
N HIS A 34 9.13 1.55 24.30
CA HIS A 34 8.61 2.62 25.15
C HIS A 34 7.84 2.14 26.38
N GLY A 35 7.55 0.84 26.50
CA GLY A 35 6.71 0.28 27.56
C GLY A 35 5.21 0.58 27.43
N GLY A 36 4.82 1.31 26.37
CA GLY A 36 3.45 1.80 26.17
C GLY A 36 3.32 2.65 24.91
N PHE A 37 2.10 3.05 24.58
CA PHE A 37 1.81 4.03 23.53
C PHE A 37 0.93 5.16 24.07
N VAL A 38 1.06 6.33 23.46
CA VAL A 38 0.31 7.53 23.82
C VAL A 38 -0.99 7.58 23.03
N ARG A 39 -2.10 7.75 23.75
CA ARG A 39 -3.40 8.08 23.17
C ARG A 39 -3.67 9.57 23.38
N GLY A 40 -3.98 10.28 22.30
CA GLY A 40 -4.47 11.66 22.33
C GLY A 40 -5.98 11.75 22.08
N GLU A 41 -6.60 12.84 22.54
CA GLU A 41 -8.02 13.12 22.30
C GLU A 41 -8.30 13.29 20.79
N GLU A 42 -7.36 13.90 20.06
CA GLU A 42 -7.47 14.20 18.62
C GLU A 42 -7.00 13.07 17.68
N ASP A 43 -6.63 11.91 18.22
CA ASP A 43 -6.03 10.81 17.46
C ASP A 43 -6.91 10.34 16.29
N HIS A 44 -8.23 10.45 16.43
CA HIS A 44 -9.20 10.05 15.42
C HIS A 44 -9.18 10.97 14.18
N ILE A 45 -9.06 12.29 14.35
CA ILE A 45 -8.95 13.25 13.24
C ILE A 45 -7.62 13.06 12.51
N TRP A 46 -6.52 12.90 13.26
CA TRP A 46 -5.20 12.66 12.67
C TRP A 46 -5.16 11.35 11.87
N LEU A 47 -5.75 10.28 12.41
CA LEU A 47 -5.88 9.01 11.70
C LEU A 47 -6.65 9.18 10.38
N LEU A 48 -7.83 9.82 10.41
CA LEU A 48 -8.65 9.98 9.22
C LEU A 48 -7.94 10.84 8.16
N ALA A 49 -7.38 11.98 8.57
CA ALA A 49 -6.70 12.91 7.67
C ALA A 49 -5.45 12.25 7.04
N SER A 50 -4.64 11.55 7.85
CA SER A 50 -3.44 10.88 7.35
C SER A 50 -3.78 9.71 6.43
N LEU A 51 -4.83 8.92 6.72
CA LEU A 51 -5.27 7.83 5.86
C LEU A 51 -5.74 8.32 4.49
N LEU A 52 -6.55 9.38 4.44
CA LEU A 52 -7.01 9.96 3.17
C LEU A 52 -5.83 10.46 2.33
N ALA A 53 -4.90 11.19 2.95
CA ALA A 53 -3.68 11.65 2.29
C ALA A 53 -2.79 10.47 1.83
N GLY A 54 -2.64 9.46 2.68
CA GLY A 54 -1.86 8.26 2.41
C GLY A 54 -2.39 7.45 1.24
N MET A 55 -3.71 7.29 1.12
CA MET A 55 -4.33 6.60 -0.03
C MET A 55 -4.09 7.35 -1.35
N VAL A 56 -4.20 8.68 -1.35
CA VAL A 56 -3.89 9.49 -2.55
C VAL A 56 -2.41 9.33 -2.91
N LEU A 57 -1.53 9.44 -1.92
CA LEU A 57 -0.09 9.27 -2.11
C LEU A 57 0.25 7.87 -2.62
N HIS A 58 -0.45 6.82 -2.15
CA HIS A 58 -0.26 5.43 -2.59
C HIS A 58 -0.42 5.30 -4.09
N GLU A 59 -1.53 5.80 -4.64
CA GLU A 59 -1.78 5.73 -6.08
C GLU A 59 -0.81 6.61 -6.87
N VAL A 60 -0.48 7.81 -6.38
CA VAL A 60 0.52 8.67 -7.02
C VAL A 60 1.87 7.98 -7.10
N LEU A 61 2.26 7.22 -6.09
CA LEU A 61 3.51 6.45 -6.08
C LEU A 61 3.50 5.30 -7.08
N HIS A 62 2.36 4.64 -7.34
CA HIS A 62 2.26 3.70 -8.46
C HIS A 62 2.57 4.41 -9.78
N GLY A 63 1.95 5.56 -10.03
CA GLY A 63 2.21 6.36 -11.23
C GLY A 63 3.66 6.82 -11.35
N LEU A 64 4.27 7.25 -10.25
CA LEU A 64 5.69 7.60 -10.20
C LEU A 64 6.57 6.39 -10.54
N GLY A 65 6.24 5.21 -10.02
CA GLY A 65 6.91 3.96 -10.35
C GLY A 65 6.81 3.63 -11.84
N TYR A 66 5.62 3.73 -12.41
CA TYR A 66 5.37 3.52 -13.84
C TYR A 66 6.19 4.49 -14.70
N ARG A 67 6.31 5.75 -14.27
CA ARG A 67 7.14 6.74 -14.94
C ARG A 67 8.63 6.40 -14.88
N VAL A 68 9.14 6.15 -13.68
CA VAL A 68 10.58 5.99 -13.44
C VAL A 68 11.11 4.69 -14.03
N TRP A 69 10.41 3.58 -13.77
CA TRP A 69 10.85 2.24 -14.18
C TRP A 69 10.18 1.76 -15.47
N GLY A 70 8.89 2.07 -15.66
CA GLY A 70 8.16 1.70 -16.87
C GLY A 70 8.44 2.62 -18.06
N LYS A 71 9.03 3.81 -17.82
CA LYS A 71 9.28 4.85 -18.83
C LYS A 71 8.00 5.39 -19.48
N LEU A 72 6.89 5.36 -18.74
CA LEU A 72 5.62 5.92 -19.17
C LEU A 72 5.54 7.44 -18.93
N GLY A 73 4.86 8.15 -19.82
CA GLY A 73 4.43 9.54 -19.62
C GLY A 73 3.21 9.62 -18.69
N TRP A 74 2.92 10.81 -18.15
CA TRP A 74 1.71 11.03 -17.35
C TRP A 74 0.43 10.78 -18.16
N ASP A 75 0.46 11.08 -19.46
CA ASP A 75 -0.65 10.84 -20.39
C ASP A 75 -0.93 9.35 -20.60
N ASP A 76 0.05 8.48 -20.32
CA ASP A 76 -0.09 7.02 -20.37
C ASP A 76 -0.73 6.43 -19.12
N MET A 77 -1.17 7.27 -18.18
CA MET A 77 -1.75 6.84 -16.92
C MET A 77 -3.16 7.37 -16.78
N ARG A 78 -3.98 6.63 -16.04
CA ARG A 78 -5.33 7.05 -15.66
C ARG A 78 -5.48 6.90 -14.15
N PHE A 79 -5.67 8.02 -13.48
CA PHE A 79 -6.08 8.07 -12.09
C PHE A 79 -7.60 8.16 -12.00
N GLY A 80 -8.18 7.59 -10.96
CA GLY A 80 -9.60 7.72 -10.72
C GLY A 80 -10.07 7.14 -9.39
N ILE A 81 -11.38 7.21 -9.19
CA ILE A 81 -12.06 6.69 -8.01
C ILE A 81 -13.08 5.65 -8.46
N SER A 82 -13.03 4.47 -7.87
CA SER A 82 -14.04 3.43 -8.07
C SER A 82 -15.00 3.43 -6.89
N PHE A 83 -16.18 4.03 -7.04
CA PHE A 83 -17.21 4.04 -5.99
C PHE A 83 -17.78 2.64 -5.70
N ARG A 84 -17.72 1.72 -6.66
CA ARG A 84 -18.12 0.31 -6.44
C ARG A 84 -17.15 -0.45 -5.55
N GLY A 85 -15.87 -0.06 -5.55
CA GLY A 85 -14.84 -0.63 -4.69
C GLY A 85 -14.51 0.25 -3.48
N LEU A 86 -14.94 1.51 -3.47
CA LEU A 86 -14.47 2.57 -2.59
C LEU A 86 -12.94 2.69 -2.57
N MET A 87 -12.33 2.67 -3.76
CA MET A 87 -10.87 2.67 -3.93
C MET A 87 -10.43 3.75 -4.91
N LEU A 88 -9.30 4.38 -4.61
CA LEU A 88 -8.53 5.12 -5.60
C LEU A 88 -7.80 4.11 -6.49
N TYR A 89 -7.47 4.48 -7.72
CA TYR A 89 -6.67 3.63 -8.60
C TYR A 89 -5.77 4.46 -9.53
N CYS A 90 -4.62 3.90 -9.86
CA CYS A 90 -3.73 4.33 -10.93
C CYS A 90 -3.52 3.19 -11.94
N HIS A 91 -3.95 3.39 -13.18
CA HIS A 91 -3.86 2.40 -14.25
C HIS A 91 -2.94 2.87 -15.38
N ALA A 92 -2.03 2.00 -15.83
CA ALA A 92 -1.21 2.22 -17.01
C ALA A 92 -1.97 1.85 -18.29
N LYS A 93 -2.03 2.77 -19.27
CA LYS A 93 -2.69 2.59 -20.58
C LYS A 93 -1.79 1.88 -21.59
N ARG A 94 -0.48 1.86 -21.35
CA ARG A 94 0.51 1.19 -22.20
C ARG A 94 1.21 0.09 -21.41
N PRO A 95 1.58 -1.02 -22.08
CA PRO A 95 2.27 -2.11 -21.42
C PRO A 95 3.69 -1.70 -21.03
N MET A 96 4.21 -2.30 -19.95
CA MET A 96 5.58 -2.10 -19.48
C MET A 96 6.24 -3.43 -19.13
N ALA A 97 7.56 -3.47 -19.05
CA ALA A 97 8.26 -4.67 -18.61
C ALA A 97 7.82 -5.08 -17.20
N LEU A 98 7.54 -6.37 -16.99
CA LEU A 98 7.07 -6.91 -15.72
C LEU A 98 7.98 -6.57 -14.53
N LYS A 99 9.30 -6.49 -14.75
CA LYS A 99 10.26 -6.03 -13.72
C LYS A 99 9.99 -4.59 -13.25
N ALA A 100 9.60 -3.71 -14.17
CA ALA A 100 9.23 -2.33 -13.85
C ALA A 100 7.89 -2.27 -13.14
N TYR A 101 6.92 -3.05 -13.61
CA TYR A 101 5.61 -3.19 -12.96
C TYR A 101 5.75 -3.68 -11.51
N ARG A 102 6.55 -4.72 -11.26
CA ARG A 102 6.81 -5.24 -9.90
C ARG A 102 7.36 -4.17 -8.95
N ARG A 103 8.36 -3.40 -9.39
CA ARG A 103 8.92 -2.30 -8.58
C ARG A 103 7.88 -1.22 -8.28
N SER A 104 7.07 -0.89 -9.28
CA SER A 104 6.00 0.10 -9.17
C SER A 104 4.89 -0.33 -8.22
N LEU A 105 4.58 -1.63 -8.16
CA LEU A 105 3.64 -2.19 -7.19
C LEU A 105 4.18 -2.23 -5.76
N SER A 106 5.48 -2.49 -5.58
CA SER A 106 6.07 -2.55 -4.23
C SER A 106 6.27 -1.17 -3.60
N LEU A 107 6.49 -0.14 -4.42
CA LEU A 107 6.88 1.20 -3.94
C LEU A 107 5.87 1.80 -2.94
N PRO A 108 4.55 1.81 -3.20
CA PRO A 108 3.61 2.47 -2.29
C PRO A 108 3.59 1.85 -0.91
N VAL A 109 3.53 0.52 -0.81
CA VAL A 109 3.51 -0.21 0.48
C VAL A 109 4.74 0.17 1.34
N LEU A 110 5.91 0.25 0.71
CA LEU A 110 7.15 0.63 1.38
C LEU A 110 7.13 2.08 1.86
N VAL A 111 6.62 3.01 1.05
CA VAL A 111 6.71 4.45 1.31
C VAL A 111 5.56 4.98 2.17
N THR A 112 4.34 4.47 2.01
CA THR A 112 3.16 4.97 2.74
C THR A 112 2.89 4.20 4.03
N GLY A 113 3.30 2.92 4.09
CA GLY A 113 3.09 2.05 5.25
C GLY A 113 4.36 1.85 6.10
N PHE A 114 5.43 1.31 5.50
CA PHE A 114 6.65 0.98 6.25
C PHE A 114 7.50 2.19 6.60
N LEU A 115 7.72 3.14 5.68
CA LEU A 115 8.57 4.29 5.96
C LEU A 115 8.04 5.18 7.11
N PRO A 116 6.73 5.45 7.25
CA PRO A 116 6.20 6.22 8.37
C PRO A 116 6.26 5.46 9.69
N SER A 117 6.35 4.11 9.68
CA SER A 117 6.42 3.35 10.93
C SER A 117 7.73 3.58 11.69
N PHE A 118 8.80 4.03 11.02
CA PHE A 118 10.02 4.48 11.69
C PHE A 118 9.78 5.70 12.59
N LEU A 119 8.76 6.52 12.31
CA LEU A 119 8.42 7.66 13.16
C LEU A 119 7.91 7.21 14.54
N LEU A 120 7.46 5.97 14.69
CA LEU A 120 7.01 5.40 15.97
C LEU A 120 8.11 5.35 17.03
N VAL A 121 9.39 5.38 16.63
CA VAL A 121 10.54 5.44 17.54
C VAL A 121 10.57 6.76 18.32
N TRP A 122 10.08 7.85 17.72
CA TRP A 122 10.03 9.17 18.36
C TRP A 122 8.60 9.55 18.78
N PHE A 123 7.60 9.03 18.09
CA PHE A 123 6.19 9.38 18.27
C PHE A 123 5.33 8.12 18.42
N PRO A 124 5.35 7.43 19.58
CA PRO A 124 4.60 6.20 19.81
C PRO A 124 3.10 6.46 20.01
N ARG A 125 2.42 7.02 19.01
CA ARG A 125 1.00 7.39 19.05
C ARG A 125 0.11 6.32 18.45
N LEU A 126 -1.03 6.07 19.07
CA LEU A 126 -1.99 5.06 18.62
C LEU A 126 -2.44 5.29 17.17
N TRP A 127 -2.77 6.53 16.80
CA TRP A 127 -3.20 6.84 15.43
C TRP A 127 -2.12 6.51 14.39
N LEU A 128 -0.84 6.72 14.71
CA LEU A 128 0.27 6.45 13.79
C LEU A 128 0.48 4.95 13.60
N ILE A 129 0.33 4.16 14.68
CA ILE A 129 0.36 2.68 14.63
C ILE A 129 -0.75 2.18 13.69
N LEU A 130 -1.98 2.66 13.88
CA LEU A 130 -3.13 2.28 13.08
C LEU A 130 -2.97 2.71 11.62
N TYR A 131 -2.51 3.93 11.38
CA TYR A 131 -2.22 4.43 10.03
C TYR A 131 -1.22 3.51 9.31
N CYS A 132 -0.08 3.19 9.92
CA CYS A 132 0.94 2.36 9.29
C CYS A 132 0.41 0.95 9.01
N GLY A 133 -0.30 0.34 9.97
CA GLY A 133 -0.88 -0.98 9.80
C GLY A 133 -1.91 -1.05 8.68
N LEU A 134 -2.81 -0.06 8.62
CA LEU A 134 -3.83 0.04 7.57
C LEU A 134 -3.23 0.34 6.19
N MET A 135 -2.20 1.19 6.09
CA MET A 135 -1.54 1.48 4.81
C MET A 135 -0.74 0.27 4.28
N VAL A 136 -0.08 -0.50 5.15
CA VAL A 136 0.52 -1.79 4.75
C VAL A 136 -0.56 -2.75 4.25
N GLY A 137 -1.70 -2.80 4.94
CA GLY A 137 -2.86 -3.59 4.54
C GLY A 137 -3.51 -3.15 3.23
N ALA A 138 -3.59 -1.86 2.95
CA ALA A 138 -4.10 -1.31 1.68
C ALA A 138 -3.28 -1.83 0.48
N GLY A 139 -1.98 -2.03 0.69
CA GLY A 139 -1.06 -2.67 -0.26
C GLY A 139 -1.24 -4.18 -0.45
N ALA A 140 -2.15 -4.85 0.27
CA ALA A 140 -2.34 -6.29 0.16
C ALA A 140 -2.67 -6.73 -1.27
N GLY A 141 -3.48 -5.96 -1.99
CA GLY A 141 -3.77 -6.23 -3.40
C GLY A 141 -2.51 -6.27 -4.26
N ASP A 142 -1.61 -5.31 -4.06
CA ASP A 142 -0.32 -5.23 -4.77
C ASP A 142 0.56 -6.44 -4.46
N LEU A 143 0.67 -6.79 -3.17
CA LEU A 143 1.42 -7.96 -2.72
C LEU A 143 0.87 -9.27 -3.27
N MET A 144 -0.46 -9.40 -3.36
CA MET A 144 -1.11 -10.56 -3.97
C MET A 144 -0.77 -10.65 -5.47
N VAL A 145 -0.84 -9.54 -6.20
CA VAL A 145 -0.46 -9.50 -7.62
C VAL A 145 1.01 -9.86 -7.79
N LEU A 146 1.90 -9.27 -6.99
CA LEU A 146 3.34 -9.60 -6.98
C LEU A 146 3.60 -11.09 -6.72
N ALA A 147 2.90 -11.68 -5.75
CA ALA A 147 3.02 -13.10 -5.43
C ALA A 147 2.57 -13.99 -6.59
N ARG A 148 1.50 -13.61 -7.31
CA ARG A 148 1.01 -14.36 -8.48
C ARG A 148 1.88 -14.22 -9.72
N LEU A 149 2.58 -13.10 -9.85
CA LEU A 149 3.54 -12.87 -10.92
C LEU A 149 4.91 -13.50 -10.61
N ARG A 150 5.12 -14.09 -9.44
CA ARG A 150 6.40 -14.71 -9.05
C ARG A 150 6.78 -15.83 -10.03
N GLY A 151 8.04 -15.82 -10.47
CA GLY A 151 8.58 -16.83 -11.39
C GLY A 151 8.38 -16.53 -12.89
N MET A 152 7.60 -15.51 -13.26
CA MET A 152 7.52 -15.07 -14.66
C MET A 152 8.77 -14.25 -15.07
N ASP A 153 9.18 -14.36 -16.33
CA ASP A 153 10.26 -13.55 -16.89
C ASP A 153 9.93 -12.05 -16.78
N GLY A 154 10.85 -11.31 -16.17
CA GLY A 154 10.71 -9.87 -15.91
C GLY A 154 10.75 -9.00 -17.16
N ASN A 155 11.13 -9.53 -18.32
CA ASN A 155 11.14 -8.79 -19.59
C ASN A 155 9.83 -8.91 -20.38
N VAL A 156 8.90 -9.78 -19.96
CA VAL A 156 7.56 -9.84 -20.56
C VAL A 156 6.83 -8.53 -20.30
N LEU A 157 6.12 -8.05 -21.32
CA LEU A 157 5.29 -6.85 -21.24
C LEU A 157 3.94 -7.17 -20.57
N VAL A 158 3.55 -6.36 -19.59
CA VAL A 158 2.30 -6.45 -18.82
C VAL A 158 1.59 -5.12 -18.78
#